data_AF-A0A1I4IBR8-F1
#
_entry.id   AF-A0A1I4IBR8-F1
#
_cell.length_a   1.000
_cell.length_b   1.000
_cell.length_c   1.000
_cell.angle_alpha   90.00
_cell.angle_beta   90.00
_cell.angle_gamma   90.00
#
_symmetry.space_group_name_H-M   'P 1'
#
loop_
_entity.id
_entity.type
_entity.pdbx_description
1 polymer ?
#
loop_
_entity_poly.entity_id
_entity_poly.type
_entity_poly.pdbx_seq_one_letter_code
_entity_poly.pdbx_strand_id
1 'polypeptide(L)'
;MTSPLDYLDEAGADEADYETPMRELYAYRDGDTWFDGIVTGVRPHGAGNGGTLVQFDGRLWVPVREVRPSDHYIAVLLNPDSEVYAEVVQSYVDGRPKDVIRDVSLVGEDNVGTEWRPIDEPRVGSRVRYRYTGTAELQVPDGAEASA
;
A
#
# COMPACT_ATOMS: atom_id res chain seq x y z
N MET A 1 -9.02 14.94 15.58
CA MET A 1 -9.51 13.74 14.87
C MET A 1 -9.17 12.54 15.72
N THR A 2 -10.10 11.60 15.82
CA THR A 2 -9.91 10.30 16.47
C THR A 2 -9.17 9.39 15.50
N SER A 3 -8.26 8.55 15.98
CA SER A 3 -7.52 7.64 15.10
C SER A 3 -8.46 6.59 14.52
N PRO A 4 -8.28 6.17 13.26
CA PRO A 4 -9.06 5.08 12.68
C PRO A 4 -8.79 3.73 13.35
N LEU A 5 -7.73 3.63 14.17
CA LEU A 5 -7.31 2.41 14.85
C LEU A 5 -7.59 2.45 16.36
N ASP A 6 -8.32 3.46 16.86
CA ASP A 6 -8.64 3.56 18.29
C ASP A 6 -9.50 2.38 18.79
N TYR A 7 -10.25 1.71 17.90
CA TYR A 7 -11.03 0.52 18.24
C TYR A 7 -10.17 -0.64 18.78
N LEU A 8 -8.86 -0.66 18.46
CA LEU A 8 -7.93 -1.69 18.93
C LEU A 8 -7.64 -1.60 20.44
N ASP A 9 -7.90 -0.44 21.06
CA ASP A 9 -7.78 -0.24 22.50
C ASP A 9 -9.08 -0.56 23.27
N GLU A 10 -10.16 -0.93 22.57
CA GLU A 10 -11.41 -1.31 23.21
C GLU A 10 -11.33 -2.70 23.85
N ALA A 11 -12.03 -2.89 24.98
CA ALA A 11 -11.98 -4.15 25.74
C ALA A 11 -12.51 -5.38 24.97
N GLY A 12 -13.19 -5.17 23.84
CA GLY A 12 -13.72 -6.22 22.97
C GLY A 12 -12.80 -6.57 21.79
N ALA A 13 -11.69 -5.86 21.59
CA ALA A 13 -10.80 -6.10 20.46
C ALA A 13 -10.16 -7.50 20.54
N ASP A 14 -10.20 -8.24 19.43
CA ASP A 14 -9.70 -9.61 19.35
C ASP A 14 -8.63 -9.79 18.25
N GLU A 15 -8.25 -11.05 17.99
CA GLU A 15 -7.24 -11.38 17.00
C GLU A 15 -7.62 -10.93 15.58
N ALA A 16 -8.91 -11.00 15.20
CA ALA A 16 -9.37 -10.57 13.89
C ALA A 16 -9.30 -9.03 13.75
N ASP A 17 -9.56 -8.30 14.84
CA ASP A 17 -9.37 -6.86 14.88
C ASP A 17 -7.90 -6.47 14.68
N TYR A 18 -6.96 -7.23 15.26
CA TYR A 18 -5.52 -7.02 15.10
C TYR A 18 -5.01 -7.36 13.70
N GLU A 19 -5.67 -8.25 12.97
CA GLU A 19 -5.36 -8.54 11.57
C GLU A 19 -5.90 -7.48 10.61
N THR A 20 -7.01 -6.83 10.94
CA THR A 20 -7.69 -5.85 10.09
C THR A 20 -6.77 -4.73 9.56
N PRO A 21 -5.91 -4.09 10.36
CA PRO A 21 -5.01 -3.06 9.84
C PRO A 21 -3.82 -3.63 9.06
N MET A 22 -3.57 -4.94 9.07
CA MET A 22 -2.40 -5.53 8.41
C MET A 22 -2.41 -5.26 6.91
N ARG A 23 -1.24 -4.93 6.39
CA ARG A 23 -0.96 -4.61 4.98
C ARG A 23 -1.60 -3.31 4.51
N GLU A 24 -2.40 -2.63 5.32
CA GLU A 24 -3.05 -1.38 4.94
C GLU A 24 -2.10 -0.18 5.06
N LEU A 25 -2.34 0.82 4.20
CA LEU A 25 -1.62 2.09 4.22
C LEU A 25 -2.26 3.05 5.22
N TYR A 26 -1.46 3.49 6.19
CA TYR A 26 -1.81 4.56 7.11
C TYR A 26 -0.70 5.59 7.13
N ALA A 27 -0.96 6.72 7.78
CA ALA A 27 0.07 7.71 8.08
C ALA A 27 0.35 7.75 9.59
N TYR A 28 1.62 7.81 9.95
CA TYR A 28 2.08 8.04 11.33
C TYR A 28 2.79 9.39 11.43
N ARG A 29 2.81 9.94 12.64
CA ARG A 29 3.46 11.22 12.92
C ARG A 29 4.89 11.00 13.44
N ASP A 30 5.86 11.69 12.84
CA ASP A 30 7.21 11.83 13.38
C ASP A 30 7.59 13.32 13.40
N GLY A 31 7.71 13.88 14.61
CA GLY A 31 7.80 15.31 14.85
C GLY A 31 6.57 16.07 14.31
N ASP A 32 6.80 16.96 13.36
CA ASP A 32 5.75 17.76 12.69
C ASP A 32 5.35 17.23 11.32
N THR A 33 5.91 16.09 10.91
CA THR A 33 5.67 15.50 9.59
C THR A 33 4.86 14.22 9.72
N TRP A 34 3.98 13.99 8.74
CA TRP A 34 3.26 12.73 8.57
C TRP A 34 3.92 11.92 7.47
N PHE A 35 4.16 10.64 7.76
CA PHE A 35 4.76 9.70 6.84
C PHE A 35 3.80 8.55 6.61
N ASP A 36 3.66 8.14 5.35
CA ASP A 36 2.93 6.93 5.02
C ASP A 36 3.76 5.69 5.35
N GLY A 37 3.07 4.62 5.71
CA GLY A 37 3.67 3.31 5.81
C GLY A 37 2.63 2.21 5.85
N ILE A 38 3.09 0.99 5.61
CA ILE A 38 2.27 -0.20 5.64
C ILE A 38 2.29 -0.79 7.03
N VAL A 39 1.13 -1.05 7.61
CA VAL A 39 1.07 -1.74 8.90
C VAL A 39 1.43 -3.21 8.72
N THR A 40 2.41 -3.69 9.47
CA THR A 40 2.95 -5.06 9.37
C THR A 40 2.84 -5.88 10.66
N GLY A 41 2.38 -5.26 11.75
CA GLY A 41 2.19 -5.95 13.02
C GLY A 41 1.37 -5.11 14.00
N VAL A 42 0.71 -5.77 14.94
CA VAL A 42 -0.02 -5.15 16.05
C VAL A 42 0.47 -5.77 17.35
N ARG A 43 0.61 -4.94 18.39
CA ARG A 43 0.98 -5.36 19.74
C ARG A 43 -0.01 -4.74 20.72
N PRO A 44 -1.00 -5.51 21.21
CA PRO A 44 -1.93 -5.03 22.21
C PRO A 44 -1.19 -4.72 23.51
N HIS A 45 -1.59 -3.65 24.19
CA HIS A 45 -0.99 -3.22 25.46
C HIS A 45 0.53 -3.02 25.42
N GLY A 46 1.09 -2.71 24.25
CA GLY A 46 2.52 -2.66 24.01
C GLY A 46 3.19 -1.33 24.40
N ALA A 47 2.42 -0.25 24.51
CA ALA A 47 2.92 1.08 24.83
C ALA A 47 3.22 1.23 26.33
N GLY A 48 4.09 2.18 26.69
CA GLY A 48 4.43 2.45 28.10
C GLY A 48 3.24 2.87 28.99
N ASN A 49 2.12 3.28 28.38
CA ASN A 49 0.86 3.58 29.04
C ASN A 49 -0.18 2.44 28.96
N GLY A 50 0.19 1.27 28.43
CA GLY A 50 -0.71 0.14 28.24
C GLY A 50 -1.61 0.22 27.01
N GLY A 51 -1.40 1.18 26.09
CA GLY A 51 -2.11 1.24 24.81
C GLY A 51 -1.52 0.32 23.75
N THR A 52 -2.29 0.09 22.68
CA THR A 52 -1.90 -0.74 21.53
C THR A 52 -0.90 -0.03 20.64
N LEU A 53 0.08 -0.78 20.14
CA LEU A 53 1.05 -0.32 19.14
C LEU A 53 0.79 -1.02 17.81
N VAL A 54 1.00 -0.30 16.70
CA VAL A 54 1.09 -0.86 15.35
C VAL A 54 2.50 -0.70 14.81
N GLN A 55 2.97 -1.68 14.06
CA GLN A 55 4.26 -1.65 13.40
C GLN A 55 4.10 -1.15 11.97
N PHE A 56 4.88 -0.18 11.57
CA PHE A 56 5.01 0.30 10.21
C PHE A 56 6.25 -0.26 9.53
N ASP A 57 6.07 -0.77 8.31
CA ASP A 57 7.10 -1.25 7.38
C ASP A 57 8.11 -2.24 8.00
N GLY A 58 7.66 -3.04 8.97
CA GLY A 58 8.47 -4.00 9.70
C GLY A 58 9.52 -3.38 10.63
N ARG A 59 9.46 -2.07 10.89
CA ARG A 59 10.56 -1.32 11.54
C ARG A 59 10.12 -0.53 12.77
N LEU A 60 9.11 0.32 12.63
CA LEU A 60 8.76 1.31 13.63
C LEU A 60 7.47 0.94 14.35
N TRP A 61 7.44 0.96 15.67
CA TRP A 61 6.22 0.77 16.46
C TRP A 61 5.65 2.12 16.88
N VAL A 62 4.38 2.36 16.57
CA VAL A 62 3.67 3.63 16.79
C VAL A 62 2.39 3.37 17.59
N PRO A 63 2.07 4.19 18.60
CA PRO A 63 0.77 4.13 19.27
C PRO A 63 -0.39 4.33 18.30
N VAL A 64 -1.44 3.51 18.40
CA VAL A 64 -2.60 3.58 17.48
C VAL A 64 -3.25 4.97 17.45
N ARG A 65 -3.29 5.68 18.59
CA ARG A 65 -3.79 7.05 18.71
C ARG A 65 -3.02 8.10 17.90
N GLU A 66 -1.79 7.78 17.47
CA GLU A 66 -0.90 8.66 16.69
C GLU A 66 -0.92 8.31 15.19
N VAL A 67 -1.89 7.48 14.78
CA VAL A 67 -2.12 7.05 13.41
C VAL A 67 -3.34 7.77 12.82
N ARG A 68 -3.33 7.98 11.51
CA ARG A 68 -4.48 8.49 10.76
C ARG A 68 -4.61 7.77 9.40
N PRO A 69 -5.75 7.89 8.70
CA PRO A 69 -5.86 7.41 7.33
C PRO A 69 -4.83 8.13 6.46
N SER A 70 -4.16 7.38 5.57
CA SER A 70 -3.29 8.01 4.59
C SER A 70 -4.10 8.86 3.61
N ASP A 71 -3.54 9.98 3.19
CA ASP A 71 -4.06 10.80 2.08
C ASP A 71 -3.60 10.25 0.71
N HIS A 72 -2.96 9.08 0.71
CA HIS A 72 -2.47 8.34 -0.44
C HIS A 72 -3.15 6.97 -0.52
N TYR A 73 -2.87 6.25 -1.59
CA TYR A 73 -3.29 4.87 -1.80
C TYR A 73 -2.16 4.05 -2.38
N ILE A 74 -2.31 2.73 -2.32
CA ILE A 74 -1.39 1.79 -2.95
C ILE A 74 -1.94 1.44 -4.34
N ALA A 75 -1.24 1.82 -5.39
CA ALA A 75 -1.51 1.32 -6.73
C ALA A 75 -0.83 -0.04 -6.90
N VAL A 76 -1.63 -1.08 -7.13
CA VAL A 76 -1.15 -2.42 -7.47
C VAL A 76 -1.15 -2.54 -8.98
N LEU A 77 0.05 -2.49 -9.57
CA LEU A 77 0.26 -2.56 -11.01
C LEU A 77 0.35 -4.02 -11.43
N LEU A 78 -0.54 -4.44 -12.33
CA LEU A 78 -0.65 -5.82 -12.79
C LEU A 78 -0.21 -5.95 -14.24
N ASN A 79 0.52 -7.02 -14.53
CA ASN A 79 0.83 -7.49 -15.87
C ASN A 79 -0.42 -8.03 -16.58
N PRO A 80 -0.38 -8.26 -17.91
CA PRO A 80 -1.49 -8.87 -18.65
C PRO A 80 -1.96 -10.22 -18.10
N ASP A 81 -1.05 -11.04 -17.59
CA ASP A 81 -1.32 -12.32 -16.92
C ASP A 81 -1.88 -12.18 -15.49
N SER A 82 -2.04 -10.94 -15.00
CA SER A 82 -2.47 -10.60 -13.64
C SER A 82 -1.46 -10.88 -12.52
N GLU A 83 -0.19 -11.14 -12.85
CA GLU A 83 0.88 -11.08 -11.85
C GLU A 83 1.14 -9.64 -11.41
N VAL A 84 1.53 -9.45 -10.14
CA VAL A 84 1.88 -8.14 -9.60
C VAL A 84 3.25 -7.74 -10.13
N TYR A 85 3.27 -6.67 -10.92
CA TYR A 85 4.49 -6.02 -11.36
C TYR A 85 5.12 -5.19 -10.24
N ALA A 86 4.31 -4.32 -9.62
CA ALA A 86 4.75 -3.44 -8.54
C ALA A 86 3.59 -2.96 -7.66
N GLU A 87 3.89 -2.64 -6.40
CA GLU A 87 3.02 -1.82 -5.54
C GLU A 87 3.69 -0.46 -5.32
N VAL A 88 2.99 0.63 -5.61
CA VAL A 88 3.52 2.00 -5.45
C VAL A 88 2.53 2.89 -4.72
N VAL A 89 3.01 3.73 -3.81
CA VAL A 89 2.19 4.74 -3.12
C VAL A 89 1.93 5.91 -4.06
N GLN A 90 0.67 6.32 -4.19
CA GLN A 90 0.22 7.37 -5.10
C GLN A 90 -0.75 8.34 -4.41
N SER A 91 -0.73 9.61 -4.83
CA SER A 91 -1.68 10.62 -4.37
C SER A 91 -2.99 10.53 -5.13
N TYR A 92 -4.09 10.75 -4.40
CA TYR A 92 -5.39 11.00 -5.02
C TYR A 92 -5.37 12.31 -5.83
N VAL A 93 -6.15 12.34 -6.92
CA VAL A 93 -6.45 13.52 -7.72
C VAL A 93 -7.94 13.80 -7.57
N ASP A 94 -8.30 14.98 -7.05
CA ASP A 94 -9.68 15.37 -6.75
C ASP A 94 -10.46 14.33 -5.92
N GLY A 95 -9.78 13.72 -4.94
CA GLY A 95 -10.34 12.69 -4.06
C GLY A 95 -10.52 11.32 -4.71
N ARG A 96 -9.95 11.10 -5.90
CA ARG A 96 -10.05 9.84 -6.66
C ARG A 96 -8.67 9.31 -7.05
N PRO A 97 -8.49 7.99 -7.20
CA PRO A 97 -7.28 7.43 -7.79
C PRO A 97 -7.10 7.96 -9.21
N LYS A 98 -5.86 7.94 -9.70
CA LYS A 98 -5.55 8.35 -11.07
C LYS A 98 -6.30 7.47 -12.08
N ASP A 99 -6.74 8.04 -13.19
CA ASP A 99 -7.33 7.27 -14.28
C ASP A 99 -6.29 6.48 -15.08
N VAL A 100 -5.05 6.98 -15.12
CA VAL A 100 -3.92 6.34 -15.79
C VAL A 100 -2.66 6.55 -14.95
N ILE A 101 -1.89 5.48 -14.79
CA ILE A 101 -0.52 5.54 -14.27
C ILE A 101 0.42 5.27 -15.43
N ARG A 102 1.41 6.15 -15.60
CA ARG A 102 2.47 6.01 -16.59
C ARG A 102 3.77 5.72 -15.87
N ASP A 103 4.44 4.66 -16.28
CA ASP A 103 5.82 4.41 -15.94
C ASP A 103 6.67 4.60 -17.19
N VAL A 104 7.87 5.15 -17.01
CA VAL A 104 8.80 5.42 -18.10
C VAL A 104 10.09 4.75 -17.74
N SER A 105 10.43 3.73 -18.51
CA SER A 105 11.68 3.02 -18.40
C SER A 105 12.59 3.34 -19.58
N LEU A 106 13.89 3.24 -19.36
CA LEU A 106 14.90 3.33 -20.42
C LEU A 106 15.22 1.92 -20.91
N VAL A 107 15.08 1.69 -22.22
CA VAL A 107 15.50 0.45 -22.88
C VAL A 107 16.51 0.83 -23.97
N GLY A 108 17.78 0.54 -23.73
CA GLY A 108 18.86 1.08 -24.56
C GLY A 108 18.94 2.61 -24.45
N GLU A 109 18.83 3.31 -25.58
CA GLU A 109 18.81 4.79 -25.65
C GLU A 109 17.38 5.37 -25.78
N ASP A 110 16.36 4.52 -25.84
CA ASP A 110 14.97 4.91 -26.07
C ASP A 110 14.14 4.89 -24.76
N ASN A 111 13.26 5.88 -24.60
CA ASN A 111 12.26 5.87 -23.55
C ASN A 111 11.07 5.01 -23.98
N VAL A 112 10.74 4.00 -23.18
CA VAL A 112 9.56 3.18 -23.37
C VAL A 112 8.57 3.49 -22.26
N GLY A 113 7.42 4.03 -22.65
CA GLY A 113 6.32 4.33 -21.73
C GLY A 113 5.37 3.13 -21.63
N THR A 114 5.07 2.73 -20.40
CA THR A 114 4.07 1.71 -20.08
C THR A 114 2.88 2.38 -19.39
N GLU A 115 1.67 1.95 -19.74
CA GLU A 115 0.44 2.54 -19.20
C GLU A 115 -0.36 1.48 -18.44
N TRP A 116 -0.94 1.88 -17.30
CA TRP A 116 -1.87 1.08 -16.53
C TRP A 116 -3.19 1.82 -16.32
N ARG A 117 -4.30 1.09 -16.41
CA ARG A 117 -5.65 1.61 -16.17
C ARG A 117 -6.32 0.89 -15.01
N PRO A 118 -7.15 1.59 -14.21
CA PRO A 118 -7.84 0.99 -13.09
C PRO A 118 -8.74 -0.13 -13.60
N ILE A 119 -8.78 -1.23 -12.84
CA ILE A 119 -9.72 -2.31 -13.08
C ILE A 119 -11.05 -1.93 -12.43
N ASP A 120 -12.15 -2.24 -13.11
CA ASP A 120 -13.51 -2.11 -12.54
C ASP A 120 -13.77 -3.24 -11.53
N GLU A 121 -13.05 -3.19 -10.42
CA GLU A 121 -13.16 -4.10 -9.28
C GLU A 121 -13.30 -3.28 -7.99
N PRO A 122 -14.06 -3.77 -6.99
CA PRO A 122 -14.08 -3.15 -5.67
C PRO A 122 -12.68 -3.04 -5.08
N ARG A 123 -12.38 -1.90 -4.45
CA ARG A 123 -11.13 -1.72 -3.73
C ARG A 123 -11.07 -2.63 -2.51
N VAL A 124 -9.88 -3.09 -2.20
CA VAL A 124 -9.59 -3.81 -0.95
C VAL A 124 -8.74 -2.87 -0.09
N GLY A 125 -9.38 -2.27 0.91
CA GLY A 125 -8.76 -1.25 1.76
C GLY A 125 -8.18 -0.09 0.95
N SER A 126 -6.90 0.19 1.19
CA SER A 126 -6.08 1.23 0.56
C SER A 126 -5.53 0.84 -0.82
N ARG A 127 -5.77 -0.41 -1.28
CA ARG A 127 -5.26 -0.89 -2.58
C ARG A 127 -6.24 -0.66 -3.72
N VAL A 128 -5.70 -0.13 -4.82
CA VAL A 128 -6.39 0.05 -6.10
C VAL A 128 -5.61 -0.69 -7.16
N ARG A 129 -6.26 -1.62 -7.87
CA ARG A 129 -5.63 -2.42 -8.91
C ARG A 129 -5.69 -1.73 -10.26
N TYR A 130 -4.58 -1.79 -10.98
CA TYR A 130 -4.47 -1.31 -12.34
C TYR A 130 -3.91 -2.41 -13.24
N ARG A 131 -4.47 -2.57 -14.43
CA ARG A 131 -3.97 -3.52 -15.44
C ARG A 131 -3.20 -2.78 -16.51
N TYR A 132 -2.07 -3.38 -16.92
CA TYR A 132 -1.29 -2.91 -18.05
C TYR A 132 -2.14 -2.83 -19.33
N THR A 133 -2.06 -1.70 -20.04
CA THR A 133 -2.74 -1.45 -21.31
C THR A 133 -1.80 -1.00 -22.43
N GLY A 134 -0.49 -0.96 -22.17
CA GLY A 134 0.50 -0.58 -23.17
C GLY A 134 0.75 -1.69 -24.20
N THR A 135 1.43 -1.32 -25.30
CA THR A 135 1.84 -2.26 -26.36
C THR A 135 3.34 -2.58 -26.31
N ALA A 136 4.10 -1.94 -25.42
CA ALA A 136 5.50 -2.30 -25.22
C ALA A 136 5.54 -3.74 -24.69
N GLU A 137 6.20 -4.64 -25.40
CA GLU A 137 6.48 -5.98 -24.90
C GLU A 137 7.28 -5.82 -23.61
N LEU A 138 6.64 -6.08 -22.46
CA LEU A 138 7.34 -6.16 -21.18
C LEU A 138 8.26 -7.38 -21.31
N GLN A 139 9.57 -7.14 -21.51
CA GLN A 139 10.53 -8.23 -21.57
C GLN A 139 10.43 -9.01 -20.25
N VAL A 140 10.15 -10.31 -20.37
CA VAL A 140 10.26 -11.24 -19.25
C VAL A 140 11.71 -11.15 -18.77
N PRO A 141 11.97 -10.97 -17.47
CA PRO A 141 13.34 -10.89 -16.98
C PRO A 141 14.12 -12.14 -17.42
N ASP A 142 15.24 -11.93 -18.10
CA ASP A 142 16.18 -12.98 -18.52
C ASP A 142 16.57 -13.81 -17.28
N GLY A 143 16.00 -15.01 -17.18
CA GLY A 143 16.16 -15.88 -16.01
C GLY A 143 15.07 -16.95 -15.86
N ALA A 144 13.93 -16.82 -16.54
CA ALA A 144 12.96 -17.91 -16.70
C ALA A 144 13.44 -18.88 -17.80
N GLU A 145 14.62 -19.47 -17.64
CA GLU A 145 14.93 -20.71 -18.36
C GLU A 145 13.96 -21.77 -17.83
N ALA A 146 12.99 -22.10 -18.69
CA ALA A 146 12.18 -23.30 -18.57
C ALA A 146 13.13 -24.50 -18.41
N SER A 147 13.27 -24.98 -17.18
CA SER A 147 13.90 -26.27 -16.95
C SER A 147 12.99 -27.35 -17.55
N ALA A 148 13.58 -28.04 -18.53
CA ALA A 148 13.12 -29.17 -19.34
C ALA A 148 12.02 -30.07 -18.77
#